data_AF-K3WMR0-F1
#
_entry.id   AF-K3WMR0-F1
#
_cell.length_a   1.000
_cell.length_b   1.000
_cell.length_c   1.000
_cell.angle_alpha   90.00
_cell.angle_beta   90.00
_cell.angle_gamma   90.00
#
_symmetry.space_group_name_H-M   'P 1'
#
loop_
_entity.id
_entity.type
_entity.pdbx_description
1 polymer ?
#
loop_
_entity_poly.entity_id
_entity_poly.type
_entity_poly.pdbx_seq_one_letter_code
_entity_poly.pdbx_strand_id
1 'polypeptide(L)'
;MLLQVNDMLHYTKSLMNYLSSQIANGRWEEVRKALETSQSISSMDEAHEQYLDQLLNKFFLLDKHTTVIQYILTTFNHIMRYVSQVDELVTVLARKHTSRSSSLSNLRRSSLGRELTGDKDEDQSEHDEDEATGLQATTAQPALLGKEHKQLNEELAKSASEFKRQSHFLVVMLTAMHKHGASPHVAEILTQLNFNYFYHKQEHHHAPAVLTRAAPR
;
A
#
# COMPACT_ATOMS: atom_id res chain seq x y z
N MET A 1 1.64 -7.77 -6.44
CA MET A 1 1.81 -7.45 -5.01
C MET A 1 3.20 -6.89 -4.71
N LEU A 2 4.29 -7.67 -4.84
CA LEU A 2 5.64 -7.16 -4.53
C LEU A 2 6.03 -5.90 -5.31
N LEU A 3 5.70 -5.84 -6.61
CA LEU A 3 5.91 -4.64 -7.43
C LEU A 3 5.11 -3.44 -6.89
N GLN A 4 3.83 -3.63 -6.55
CA GLN A 4 2.97 -2.56 -6.02
C GLN A 4 3.46 -2.04 -4.65
N VAL A 5 3.89 -2.94 -3.76
CA VAL A 5 4.51 -2.55 -2.48
C VAL A 5 5.77 -1.73 -2.72
N ASN A 6 6.61 -2.16 -3.67
CA ASN A 6 7.82 -1.42 -4.02
C ASN A 6 7.50 -0.03 -4.59
N ASP A 7 6.48 0.11 -5.42
CA ASP A 7 6.04 1.40 -5.98
C ASP A 7 5.54 2.36 -4.88
N MET A 8 4.75 1.86 -3.93
CA MET A 8 4.26 2.61 -2.77
C MET A 8 5.40 2.97 -1.79
N LEU A 9 6.36 2.07 -1.62
CA LEU A 9 7.54 2.29 -0.81
C LEU A 9 8.44 3.37 -1.42
N HIS A 10 8.67 3.31 -2.73
CA HIS A 10 9.40 4.32 -3.47
C HIS A 10 8.75 5.70 -3.29
N TYR A 11 7.43 5.79 -3.51
CA TYR A 11 6.68 7.03 -3.28
C TYR A 11 6.92 7.61 -1.88
N THR A 12 6.73 6.77 -0.85
CA THR A 12 6.86 7.18 0.55
C THR A 12 8.27 7.62 0.89
N LYS A 13 9.28 6.88 0.43
CA LYS A 13 10.70 7.21 0.63
C LYS A 13 11.08 8.50 -0.09
N SER A 14 10.69 8.68 -1.35
CA SER A 14 10.97 9.89 -2.11
C SER A 14 10.38 11.13 -1.43
N LEU A 15 9.14 11.05 -0.95
CA LEU A 15 8.53 12.17 -0.24
C LEU A 15 9.20 12.44 1.12
N MET A 16 9.52 11.39 1.87
CA MET A 16 10.24 11.52 3.15
C MET A 16 11.63 12.14 2.97
N ASN A 17 12.38 11.66 1.96
CA ASN A 17 13.70 12.17 1.62
C ASN A 17 13.64 13.65 1.21
N TYR A 18 12.63 14.03 0.44
CA TYR A 18 12.41 15.43 0.08
C TYR A 18 12.20 16.30 1.32
N LEU A 19 11.25 15.94 2.18
CA LEU A 19 10.95 16.70 3.40
C LEU A 19 12.18 16.79 4.32
N SER A 20 12.90 15.68 4.46
CA SER A 20 14.13 15.63 5.27
C SER A 20 15.22 16.53 4.68
N SER A 21 15.37 16.54 3.36
CA SER A 21 16.33 17.41 2.66
C SER A 21 15.99 18.88 2.80
N GLN A 22 14.70 19.25 2.81
CA GLN A 22 14.28 20.64 3.03
C GLN A 22 14.63 21.15 4.44
N ILE A 23 14.62 20.27 5.45
CA ILE A 23 15.07 20.59 6.81
C ILE A 23 16.59 20.65 6.87
N ALA A 24 17.26 19.62 6.37
CA ALA A 24 18.71 19.46 6.49
C ALA A 24 19.50 20.51 5.67
N ASN A 25 19.03 20.82 4.46
CA ASN A 25 19.61 21.85 3.59
C ASN A 25 18.89 23.21 3.76
N GLY A 26 18.07 23.33 4.80
CA GLY A 26 17.34 24.56 5.10
C GLY A 26 18.29 25.68 5.56
N ARG A 27 17.78 26.90 5.56
CA ARG A 27 18.52 28.10 6.02
C ARG A 27 18.68 28.16 7.56
N TRP A 28 18.55 27.03 8.25
CA TRP A 28 18.57 26.99 9.72
C TRP A 28 19.89 27.52 10.30
N GLU A 29 21.01 27.18 9.68
CA GLU A 29 22.33 27.69 10.09
C GLU A 29 22.43 29.22 9.97
N GLU A 30 21.87 29.79 8.89
CA GLU A 30 21.81 31.24 8.68
C GLU A 30 20.90 31.92 9.68
N VAL A 31 19.74 31.33 9.96
CA VAL A 31 18.75 31.84 10.93
C VAL A 31 19.31 31.76 12.34
N ARG A 32 19.99 30.66 12.71
CA ARG A 32 20.65 30.52 14.01
C ARG A 32 21.72 31.60 14.19
N LYS A 33 22.54 31.85 13.17
CA LYS A 33 23.54 32.92 13.19
C LYS A 33 22.88 34.30 13.30
N ALA A 34 21.77 34.53 12.60
CA ALA A 34 21.00 35.77 12.70
C ALA A 34 20.43 35.95 14.11
N LEU A 35 19.92 34.89 14.74
CA LEU A 35 19.42 34.89 16.11
C LEU A 35 20.52 35.20 17.14
N GLU A 36 21.72 34.62 16.96
CA GLU A 36 22.86 34.84 17.86
C GLU A 36 23.49 36.24 17.72
N THR A 37 23.41 36.84 16.54
CA THR A 37 24.05 38.14 16.24
C THR A 37 23.09 39.34 16.32
N SER A 38 21.79 39.10 16.38
CA SER A 38 20.78 40.15 16.45
C SER A 38 20.80 40.85 17.82
N GLN A 39 20.75 42.19 17.80
CA GLN A 39 20.69 43.03 19.00
C GLN A 39 19.26 43.43 19.40
N SER A 40 18.24 42.97 18.66
CA SER A 40 16.84 43.29 18.94
C SER A 40 15.94 42.06 18.77
N ILE A 41 14.93 41.95 19.63
CA ILE A 41 13.93 40.88 19.59
C ILE A 41 13.11 40.91 18.29
N SER A 42 12.78 42.10 17.77
CA SER A 42 12.01 42.22 16.52
C SER A 42 12.78 41.65 15.32
N SER A 43 14.10 41.84 15.26
CA SER A 43 14.95 41.23 14.22
C SER A 43 15.04 39.71 14.36
N MET A 44 15.00 39.20 15.59
CA MET A 44 14.96 37.75 15.84
C MET A 44 13.63 37.16 15.40
N ASP A 45 12.52 37.81 15.76
CA ASP A 45 11.17 37.40 15.38
C ASP A 45 11.02 37.38 13.86
N GLU A 46 11.47 38.42 13.16
CA GLU A 46 11.41 38.49 11.70
C GLU A 46 12.23 37.37 11.03
N ALA A 47 13.45 37.10 11.50
CA ALA A 47 14.28 36.02 10.95
C ALA A 47 13.64 34.63 11.17
N HIS A 48 13.01 34.42 12.33
CA HIS A 48 12.33 33.18 12.66
C HIS A 48 11.03 33.00 11.85
N GLU A 49 10.22 34.05 11.72
CA GLU A 49 9.01 34.03 10.89
C GLU A 49 9.34 33.74 9.41
N GLN A 50 10.37 34.40 8.87
CA GLN A 50 10.82 34.15 7.49
C GLN A 50 11.27 32.69 7.28
N TYR A 51 11.91 32.08 8.29
CA TYR A 51 12.30 30.67 8.23
C TYR A 51 11.07 29.74 8.23
N LEU A 52 10.12 30.00 9.12
CA LEU A 52 8.89 29.22 9.22
C LEU A 52 8.05 29.33 7.94
N ASP A 53 7.87 30.53 7.40
CA ASP A 53 7.12 30.73 6.14
C ASP A 53 7.77 29.97 4.99
N GLN A 54 9.10 30.00 4.88
CA GLN A 54 9.83 29.22 3.88
C GLN A 54 9.62 27.71 4.05
N LEU A 55 9.66 27.19 5.28
CA LEU A 55 9.41 25.76 5.55
C LEU A 55 7.96 25.37 5.23
N LEU A 56 6.98 26.13 5.72
CA LEU A 56 5.57 25.90 5.45
C LEU A 56 5.27 25.92 3.94
N ASN A 57 5.90 26.83 3.21
CA ASN A 57 5.83 26.91 1.76
C ASN A 57 6.37 25.63 1.11
N LYS A 58 7.60 25.21 1.48
CA LYS A 58 8.27 24.00 0.96
C LYS A 58 7.55 22.70 1.32
N PHE A 59 6.83 22.68 2.44
CA PHE A 59 6.11 21.51 2.94
C PHE A 59 4.67 21.42 2.41
N PHE A 60 4.27 22.35 1.54
CA PHE A 60 2.91 22.41 1.01
C PHE A 60 1.84 22.68 2.08
N LEU A 61 2.20 23.35 3.18
CA LEU A 61 1.30 23.61 4.31
C LEU A 61 0.63 24.99 4.25
N LEU A 62 1.00 25.84 3.29
CA LEU A 62 0.29 27.08 3.01
C LEU A 62 -1.02 26.82 2.25
N ASP A 63 -2.02 27.69 2.42
CA ASP A 63 -3.35 27.55 1.81
C ASP A 63 -3.31 27.46 0.28
N LYS A 64 -2.35 28.13 -0.37
CA LYS A 64 -2.15 28.03 -1.82
C LYS A 64 -1.80 26.61 -2.29
N HIS A 65 -1.37 25.73 -1.39
CA HIS A 65 -1.00 24.35 -1.67
C HIS A 65 -2.01 23.32 -1.13
N THR A 66 -3.21 23.75 -0.65
CA THR A 66 -4.23 22.86 -0.08
C THR A 66 -4.55 21.66 -0.97
N THR A 67 -4.65 21.85 -2.29
CA THR A 67 -4.90 20.74 -3.21
C THR A 67 -3.75 19.74 -3.23
N VAL A 68 -2.49 20.19 -3.24
CA VAL A 68 -1.31 19.31 -3.25
C VAL A 68 -1.27 18.44 -2.01
N ILE A 69 -1.45 19.03 -0.83
CA ILE A 69 -1.42 18.28 0.43
C ILE A 69 -2.60 17.31 0.53
N GLN A 70 -3.78 17.67 0.03
CA GLN A 70 -4.92 16.75 -0.06
C GLN A 70 -4.57 15.51 -0.89
N TYR A 71 -3.99 15.68 -2.08
CA TYR A 71 -3.56 14.54 -2.91
C TYR A 71 -2.48 13.69 -2.25
N ILE A 72 -1.51 14.30 -1.57
CA ILE A 72 -0.50 13.57 -0.79
C ILE A 72 -1.16 12.72 0.29
N LEU A 73 -2.07 13.30 1.09
CA LEU A 73 -2.77 12.61 2.17
C LEU A 73 -3.69 11.50 1.65
N THR A 74 -4.45 11.77 0.59
CA THR A 74 -5.28 10.75 -0.07
C THR A 74 -4.43 9.59 -0.58
N THR A 75 -3.28 9.87 -1.18
CA THR A 75 -2.34 8.84 -1.64
C THR A 75 -1.81 8.00 -0.47
N PHE A 76 -1.44 8.62 0.64
CA PHE A 76 -1.04 7.90 1.86
C PHE A 76 -2.16 7.00 2.41
N ASN A 77 -3.39 7.49 2.45
CA ASN A 77 -4.54 6.68 2.88
C ASN A 77 -4.72 5.44 2.00
N HIS A 78 -4.53 5.55 0.68
CA HIS A 78 -4.55 4.38 -0.21
C HIS A 78 -3.40 3.41 0.07
N ILE A 79 -2.19 3.91 0.35
CA ILE A 79 -1.04 3.07 0.73
C ILE A 79 -1.34 2.31 2.03
N MET A 80 -1.82 3.00 3.06
CA MET A 80 -2.14 2.38 4.36
C MET A 80 -3.24 1.33 4.22
N ARG A 81 -4.29 1.63 3.44
CA ARG A 81 -5.35 0.66 3.12
C ARG A 81 -4.79 -0.57 2.40
N TYR A 82 -3.93 -0.36 1.39
CA TYR A 82 -3.30 -1.46 0.66
C TYR A 82 -2.47 -2.35 1.59
N VAL A 83 -1.63 -1.76 2.45
CA VAL A 83 -0.80 -2.50 3.40
C VAL A 83 -1.67 -3.32 4.37
N SER A 84 -2.76 -2.73 4.88
CA SER A 84 -3.71 -3.44 5.73
C SER A 84 -4.36 -4.63 5.01
N GLN A 85 -4.72 -4.47 3.74
CA GLN A 85 -5.31 -5.55 2.93
C GLN A 85 -4.29 -6.66 2.62
N VAL A 86 -3.01 -6.31 2.41
CA VAL A 86 -1.93 -7.32 2.27
C VAL A 86 -1.76 -8.12 3.55
N ASP A 87 -1.72 -7.45 4.70
CA ASP A 87 -1.56 -8.10 6.01
C ASP A 87 -2.72 -9.05 6.31
N GLU A 88 -3.95 -8.62 6.01
CA GLU A 88 -5.15 -9.45 6.12
C GLU A 88 -5.07 -10.68 5.20
N LEU A 89 -4.65 -10.50 3.95
CA LEU A 89 -4.49 -11.59 3.00
C LEU A 89 -3.43 -12.61 3.46
N VAL A 90 -2.28 -12.13 3.94
CA VAL A 90 -1.22 -12.99 4.51
C VAL A 90 -1.77 -13.77 5.69
N THR A 91 -2.56 -13.14 6.55
CA THR A 91 -3.19 -13.78 7.70
C THR A 91 -4.20 -14.86 7.29
N VAL A 92 -5.04 -14.62 6.27
CA VAL A 92 -5.96 -15.61 5.70
C VAL A 92 -5.19 -16.80 5.11
N LEU A 93 -4.12 -16.55 4.36
CA LEU A 93 -3.29 -17.59 3.76
C LEU A 93 -2.57 -18.45 4.82
N ALA A 94 -2.06 -17.82 5.87
CA ALA A 94 -1.43 -18.52 6.99
C ALA A 94 -2.45 -19.44 7.71
N ARG A 95 -3.66 -18.94 7.99
CA ARG A 95 -4.75 -19.75 8.56
C ARG A 95 -5.09 -20.96 7.69
N LYS A 96 -5.23 -20.76 6.37
CA LYS A 96 -5.50 -21.85 5.42
C LYS A 96 -4.42 -22.93 5.45
N HIS A 97 -3.15 -22.53 5.51
CA HIS A 97 -2.03 -23.48 5.55
C HIS A 97 -2.05 -24.32 6.84
N THR A 98 -2.29 -23.68 8.00
CA THR A 98 -2.40 -24.36 9.29
C THR A 98 -3.56 -25.34 9.33
N SER A 99 -4.75 -24.95 8.86
CA SER A 99 -5.92 -25.84 8.78
C SER A 99 -5.68 -27.03 7.85
N ARG A 100 -4.98 -26.83 6.72
CA ARG A 100 -4.67 -27.93 5.80
C ARG A 100 -3.65 -28.89 6.40
N SER A 101 -2.66 -28.38 7.12
CA SER A 101 -1.66 -29.18 7.83
C SER A 101 -2.31 -30.06 8.91
N SER A 102 -3.22 -29.50 9.71
CA SER A 102 -3.93 -30.26 10.75
C SER A 102 -4.90 -31.30 10.19
N SER A 103 -5.59 -31.01 9.08
CA SER A 103 -6.41 -32.02 8.39
C SER A 103 -5.56 -33.18 7.86
N LEU A 104 -4.37 -32.91 7.31
CA LEU A 104 -3.46 -33.95 6.83
C LEU A 104 -2.88 -34.79 7.97
N SER A 105 -2.53 -34.18 9.12
CA SER A 105 -2.07 -34.94 10.29
C SER A 105 -3.17 -35.82 10.86
N ASN A 106 -4.42 -35.36 10.86
CA ASN A 106 -5.57 -36.12 11.34
C ASN A 106 -5.89 -37.30 10.41
N LEU A 107 -5.83 -37.09 9.09
CA LEU A 107 -6.04 -38.16 8.10
C LEU A 107 -4.94 -39.23 8.16
N ARG A 108 -3.69 -38.82 8.39
CA ARG A 108 -2.58 -39.77 8.59
C ARG A 108 -2.76 -40.58 9.88
N ARG A 109 -3.25 -39.97 10.95
CA ARG A 109 -3.55 -40.65 12.22
C ARG A 109 -4.74 -41.60 12.10
N SER A 110 -5.79 -41.24 11.36
CA SER A 110 -6.94 -42.13 11.11
C SER A 110 -6.60 -43.30 10.17
N SER A 111 -5.70 -43.09 9.20
CA SER A 111 -5.21 -44.14 8.31
C SER A 111 -4.31 -45.15 9.02
N LEU A 112 -3.48 -44.73 9.97
CA LEU A 112 -2.63 -45.63 10.76
C LEU A 112 -3.35 -46.29 11.94
N GLY A 113 -4.48 -45.75 12.38
CA GLY A 113 -5.27 -46.29 13.50
C GLY A 113 -6.19 -47.46 13.14
N ARG A 114 -6.25 -47.89 11.87
CA ARG A 114 -7.20 -48.89 11.38
C ARG A 114 -6.59 -50.28 11.09
N GLU A 115 -5.29 -50.46 11.28
CA GLU A 115 -4.59 -51.73 11.00
C GLU A 115 -4.18 -52.53 12.26
N LEU A 116 -4.63 -52.19 13.47
CA LEU A 116 -4.23 -52.90 14.70
C LEU A 116 -5.39 -53.35 15.63
N THR A 117 -6.61 -53.50 15.12
CA THR A 117 -7.68 -54.18 15.87
C THR A 117 -8.21 -55.36 15.08
N GLY A 118 -7.40 -56.41 15.07
CA GLY A 118 -7.82 -57.74 14.66
C GLY A 118 -7.27 -58.73 15.69
N ASP A 119 -8.03 -58.95 16.77
CA ASP A 119 -8.33 -60.31 17.17
C ASP A 119 -9.63 -60.39 17.98
N LYS A 120 -10.32 -61.51 17.77
CA LYS A 120 -11.69 -61.83 18.18
C LYS A 120 -11.76 -62.19 19.67
N ASP A 121 -12.93 -62.00 20.29
CA ASP A 121 -13.77 -63.13 20.74
C ASP A 121 -15.14 -62.66 21.31
N GLU A 122 -16.17 -63.35 20.81
CA GLU A 122 -17.52 -63.70 21.31
C GLU A 122 -18.17 -62.86 22.44
N ASP A 123 -19.40 -62.34 22.24
CA ASP A 123 -20.66 -63.08 22.46
C ASP A 123 -21.90 -62.22 22.11
N GLN A 124 -23.04 -62.89 21.88
CA GLN A 124 -24.31 -62.41 21.30
C GLN A 124 -25.11 -61.46 22.20
N SER A 125 -25.81 -60.48 21.59
CA SER A 125 -27.23 -60.20 21.89
C SER A 125 -27.86 -59.26 20.85
N GLU A 126 -29.09 -59.59 20.44
CA GLU A 126 -30.00 -58.82 19.60
C GLU A 126 -30.62 -57.64 20.37
N HIS A 127 -30.69 -56.44 19.76
CA HIS A 127 -31.91 -55.61 19.73
C HIS A 127 -31.75 -54.37 18.83
N ASP A 128 -32.64 -54.31 17.85
CA ASP A 128 -33.40 -53.19 17.26
C ASP A 128 -32.98 -51.71 17.33
N GLU A 129 -33.19 -51.10 16.16
CA GLU A 129 -33.69 -49.75 15.88
C GLU A 129 -32.78 -48.50 15.95
N ASP A 130 -32.70 -47.87 14.78
CA ASP A 130 -32.67 -46.43 14.52
C ASP A 130 -31.71 -45.53 15.31
N GLU A 131 -30.60 -45.13 14.67
CA GLU A 131 -30.33 -43.70 14.53
C GLU A 131 -29.35 -43.42 13.38
N ALA A 132 -29.90 -42.93 12.27
CA ALA A 132 -29.14 -42.28 11.22
C ALA A 132 -28.60 -40.92 11.71
N THR A 133 -27.52 -40.93 12.49
CA THR A 133 -26.81 -39.71 12.90
C THR A 133 -25.70 -39.36 11.91
N GLY A 134 -26.13 -38.63 10.87
CA GLY A 134 -25.41 -37.53 10.22
C GLY A 134 -23.88 -37.51 10.28
N LEU A 135 -23.23 -38.20 9.34
CA LEU A 135 -21.92 -37.81 8.81
C LEU A 135 -22.06 -36.52 7.97
N GLN A 136 -22.32 -35.38 8.62
CA GLN A 136 -22.07 -34.08 8.02
C GLN A 136 -20.64 -33.64 8.33
N ALA A 137 -19.68 -34.23 7.62
CA ALA A 137 -18.36 -33.65 7.46
C ALA A 137 -18.48 -32.38 6.58
N THR A 138 -18.83 -31.27 7.24
CA THR A 138 -18.49 -29.87 6.95
C THR A 138 -17.80 -29.58 5.60
N THR A 139 -18.50 -29.78 4.48
CA THR A 139 -18.03 -29.39 3.14
C THR A 139 -18.15 -27.87 2.90
N ALA A 140 -18.70 -27.12 3.85
CA ALA A 140 -18.96 -25.67 3.73
C ALA A 140 -17.74 -24.77 4.02
N GLN A 141 -16.77 -25.22 4.81
CA GLN A 141 -15.61 -24.41 5.22
C GLN A 141 -14.64 -24.04 4.08
N PRO A 142 -14.32 -24.91 3.11
CA PRO A 142 -13.42 -24.57 2.01
C PRO A 142 -14.00 -23.50 1.06
N ALA A 143 -15.32 -23.49 0.88
CA ALA A 143 -16.00 -22.62 -0.06
C ALA A 143 -16.14 -21.17 0.44
N LEU A 144 -16.38 -20.98 1.74
CA LEU A 144 -16.44 -19.65 2.36
C LEU A 144 -15.08 -18.95 2.34
N LEU A 145 -14.01 -19.65 2.72
CA LEU A 145 -12.64 -19.11 2.73
C LEU A 145 -12.13 -18.75 1.32
N GLY A 146 -12.58 -19.49 0.30
CA GLY A 146 -12.28 -19.19 -1.10
C GLY A 146 -12.94 -17.89 -1.59
N LYS A 147 -14.15 -17.59 -1.08
CA LYS A 147 -14.84 -16.33 -1.36
C LYS A 147 -14.15 -15.14 -0.69
N GLU A 148 -13.76 -15.27 0.58
CA GLU A 148 -13.01 -14.25 1.33
C GLU A 148 -11.69 -13.90 0.62
N HIS A 149 -10.91 -14.92 0.22
CA HIS A 149 -9.65 -14.71 -0.51
C HIS A 149 -9.86 -13.98 -1.84
N LYS A 150 -10.92 -14.33 -2.59
CA LYS A 150 -11.23 -13.68 -3.86
C LYS A 150 -11.60 -12.20 -3.67
N GLN A 151 -12.45 -11.92 -2.69
CA GLN A 151 -12.87 -10.55 -2.36
C GLN A 151 -11.68 -9.68 -1.93
N LEU A 152 -10.81 -10.18 -1.04
CA LEU A 152 -9.61 -9.46 -0.61
C LEU A 152 -8.68 -9.14 -1.78
N ASN A 153 -8.51 -10.08 -2.72
CA ASN A 153 -7.67 -9.86 -3.88
C ASN A 153 -8.26 -8.81 -4.85
N GLU A 154 -9.57 -8.77 -5.01
CA GLU A 154 -10.27 -7.73 -5.78
C GLU A 154 -10.11 -6.35 -5.14
N GLU A 155 -10.27 -6.27 -3.81
CA GLU A 155 -10.06 -5.03 -3.07
C GLU A 155 -8.62 -4.53 -3.12
N LEU A 156 -7.65 -5.46 -3.05
CA LEU A 156 -6.22 -5.17 -3.17
C LEU A 156 -5.88 -4.61 -4.55
N ALA A 157 -6.45 -5.21 -5.61
CA ALA A 157 -6.28 -4.73 -6.98
C ALA A 157 -6.88 -3.32 -7.16
N LYS A 158 -8.06 -3.07 -6.58
CA LYS A 158 -8.69 -1.75 -6.58
C LYS A 158 -7.81 -0.71 -5.89
N SER A 159 -7.34 -1.01 -4.67
CA SER A 159 -6.49 -0.12 -3.89
C SER A 159 -5.18 0.24 -4.62
N ALA A 160 -4.53 -0.74 -5.26
CA ALA A 160 -3.36 -0.49 -6.08
C ALA A 160 -3.64 0.41 -7.30
N SER A 161 -4.79 0.23 -7.95
CA SER A 161 -5.19 1.08 -9.09
C SER A 161 -5.48 2.52 -8.67
N GLU A 162 -6.07 2.71 -7.48
CA GLU A 162 -6.32 4.03 -6.91
C GLU A 162 -4.99 4.73 -6.57
N PHE A 163 -4.05 4.05 -5.92
CA PHE A 163 -2.71 4.57 -5.68
C PHE A 163 -2.01 5.00 -6.99
N LYS A 164 -2.05 4.17 -8.03
CA LYS A 164 -1.42 4.47 -9.33
C LYS A 164 -2.02 5.73 -9.95
N ARG A 165 -3.35 5.86 -9.93
CA ARG A 165 -4.05 7.04 -10.44
C ARG A 165 -3.70 8.31 -9.65
N GLN A 166 -3.70 8.23 -8.32
CA GLN A 166 -3.44 9.38 -7.45
C GLN A 166 -1.98 9.86 -7.53
N SER A 167 -1.03 8.93 -7.46
CA SER A 167 0.41 9.23 -7.58
C SER A 167 0.75 9.84 -8.94
N HIS A 168 0.17 9.33 -10.02
CA HIS A 168 0.32 9.92 -11.35
C HIS A 168 -0.26 11.35 -11.42
N PHE A 169 -1.49 11.55 -10.93
CA PHE A 169 -2.11 12.87 -10.93
C PHE A 169 -1.28 13.89 -10.14
N LEU A 170 -0.74 13.49 -8.98
CA LEU A 170 0.16 14.34 -8.21
C LEU A 170 1.40 14.76 -9.02
N VAL A 171 2.02 13.84 -9.75
CA VAL A 171 3.18 14.15 -10.62
C VAL A 171 2.79 15.13 -11.74
N VAL A 172 1.61 14.96 -12.36
CA VAL A 172 1.11 15.89 -13.38
C VAL A 172 0.86 17.28 -12.79
N MET A 173 0.23 17.36 -11.63
CA MET A 173 -0.03 18.61 -10.92
C MET A 173 1.27 19.33 -10.53
N LEU A 174 2.24 18.61 -9.96
CA LEU A 174 3.55 19.16 -9.62
C LEU A 174 4.30 19.64 -10.87
N THR A 175 4.21 18.90 -11.98
CA THR A 175 4.76 19.33 -13.27
C THR A 175 4.13 20.63 -13.75
N ALA A 176 2.81 20.77 -13.66
CA ALA A 176 2.11 22.00 -14.03
C ALA A 176 2.53 23.18 -13.13
N MET A 177 2.59 22.97 -11.81
CA MET A 177 3.05 23.98 -10.86
C MET A 177 4.48 24.45 -11.15
N HIS A 178 5.37 23.53 -11.53
CA HIS A 178 6.73 23.87 -11.93
C HIS A 178 6.76 24.69 -13.23
N LYS A 179 6.02 24.27 -14.27
CA LYS A 179 5.96 24.97 -15.56
C LYS A 179 5.44 26.40 -15.46
N HIS A 180 4.46 26.63 -14.57
CA HIS A 180 3.90 27.96 -14.35
C HIS A 180 4.73 28.83 -13.39
N GLY A 181 5.89 28.34 -12.91
CA GLY A 181 6.80 29.09 -12.04
C GLY A 181 6.24 29.36 -10.64
N ALA A 182 5.17 28.66 -10.24
CA ALA A 182 4.46 28.97 -9.00
C ALA A 182 5.31 28.70 -7.74
N SER A 183 6.23 27.73 -7.80
CA SER A 183 7.05 27.30 -6.67
C SER A 183 8.36 26.64 -7.14
N PRO A 184 9.53 27.29 -6.97
CA PRO A 184 10.83 26.75 -7.38
C PRO A 184 11.20 25.41 -6.72
N HIS A 185 10.80 25.23 -5.45
CA HIS A 185 11.03 24.00 -4.68
C HIS A 185 10.29 22.77 -5.23
N VAL A 186 9.28 22.97 -6.09
CA VAL A 186 8.54 21.88 -6.74
C VAL A 186 9.42 21.08 -7.70
N ALA A 187 10.43 21.70 -8.31
CA ALA A 187 11.37 21.02 -9.19
C ALA A 187 12.11 19.88 -8.49
N GLU A 188 12.48 20.11 -7.23
CA GLU A 188 13.26 19.17 -6.43
C GLU A 188 12.42 17.95 -6.04
N ILE A 189 11.20 18.15 -5.50
CA ILE A 189 10.29 17.03 -5.20
C ILE A 189 9.88 16.28 -6.46
N LEU A 190 9.65 16.97 -7.58
CA LEU A 190 9.31 16.34 -8.86
C LEU A 190 10.44 15.42 -9.33
N THR A 191 11.69 15.86 -9.19
CA THR A 191 12.88 15.05 -9.54
C THR A 191 13.02 13.83 -8.63
N GLN A 192 12.75 13.98 -7.32
CA GLN A 192 12.83 12.88 -6.37
C GLN A 192 11.69 11.86 -6.52
N LEU A 193 10.47 12.33 -6.82
CA LEU A 193 9.31 11.46 -7.08
C LEU A 193 9.44 10.76 -8.45
N ASN A 194 9.82 11.50 -9.49
CA ASN A 194 9.85 10.99 -10.85
C ASN A 194 11.26 10.65 -11.34
N PHE A 195 12.18 10.31 -10.43
CA PHE A 195 13.52 9.84 -10.79
C PHE A 195 13.39 8.67 -11.78
N ASN A 196 14.14 8.70 -12.88
CA ASN A 196 14.04 7.76 -14.01
C ASN A 196 12.69 7.69 -14.76
N TYR A 197 11.87 8.76 -14.70
CA TYR A 197 10.54 8.80 -15.34
C TYR A 197 9.60 7.70 -14.86
N PHE A 198 9.77 7.25 -13.61
CA PHE A 198 9.06 6.11 -13.06
C PHE A 198 7.54 6.19 -13.25
N TYR A 199 6.96 7.38 -13.08
CA TYR A 199 5.51 7.61 -13.23
C TYR A 199 5.08 8.03 -14.65
N HIS A 200 6.02 8.45 -15.52
CA HIS A 200 5.74 8.74 -16.93
C HIS A 200 5.85 7.49 -17.82
N LYS A 201 6.74 6.53 -17.49
CA LYS A 201 6.86 5.26 -18.22
C LYS A 201 5.60 4.38 -18.15
N GLN A 202 4.73 4.62 -17.17
CA GLN A 202 3.48 3.88 -17.03
C GLN A 202 2.46 4.17 -18.16
N GLU A 203 2.65 5.22 -18.97
CA GLU A 203 1.83 5.50 -20.16
C GLU A 203 2.01 4.44 -21.27
N HIS A 204 3.25 3.99 -21.53
CA HIS A 204 3.55 3.13 -22.68
C HIS A 204 3.08 1.68 -22.53
N HIS A 205 2.70 1.22 -21.34
CA HIS A 205 2.19 -0.13 -21.12
C HIS A 205 0.67 -0.26 -21.27
N HIS A 206 -0.07 0.83 -21.49
CA HIS A 206 -1.55 0.81 -21.59
C HIS A 206 -2.11 1.43 -22.88
N ALA A 207 -1.28 1.85 -23.82
CA ALA A 207 -1.77 2.20 -25.16
C ALA A 207 -1.99 0.92 -25.98
N PRO A 208 -3.22 0.58 -26.40
CA PRO A 208 -3.40 -0.44 -27.42
C PRO A 208 -2.77 0.07 -28.72
N ALA A 209 -1.98 -0.77 -29.37
CA ALA A 209 -1.43 -0.50 -30.69
C ALA A 209 -2.58 -0.32 -31.70
N VAL A 210 -3.05 0.91 -31.86
CA VAL A 210 -3.92 1.28 -32.97
C VAL A 210 -3.06 1.30 -34.22
N LEU A 211 -3.12 0.19 -34.96
CA LEU A 211 -2.60 0.08 -36.32
C LEU A 211 -3.29 1.12 -37.21
N THR A 212 -2.66 2.28 -37.39
CA THR A 212 -2.99 3.22 -38.46
C THR A 212 -2.55 2.62 -39.79
N ARG A 213 -3.42 1.80 -40.37
CA ARG A 213 -3.37 1.43 -41.78
C ARG A 213 -3.82 2.65 -42.60
N ALA A 214 -2.88 3.48 -43.00
CA ALA A 214 -3.12 4.52 -43.99
C ALA A 214 -3.34 3.85 -45.36
N ALA A 215 -4.51 4.09 -45.97
CA ALA A 215 -4.78 3.76 -47.36
C ALA A 215 -4.45 5.00 -48.22
N PRO A 216 -3.85 4.84 -49.42
CA PRO A 216 -3.48 5.96 -50.27
C PRO A 216 -4.68 6.42 -51.11
N ARG A 217 -4.78 7.73 -51.31
CA ARG A 217 -5.43 8.35 -52.47
C ARG A 217 -4.43 9.29 -53.12
#